data_AF-A0A7V2IND2-F1
#
_entry.id   AF-A0A7V2IND2-F1
#
_cell.length_a   1.000
_cell.length_b   1.000
_cell.length_c   1.000
_cell.angle_alpha   90.00
_cell.angle_beta   90.00
_cell.angle_gamma   90.00
#
_symmetry.space_group_name_H-M   'P 1'
#
loop_
_entity.id
_entity.type
_entity.pdbx_description
1 polymer ?
#
loop_
_entity_poly.entity_id
_entity_poly.type
_entity_poly.pdbx_seq_one_letter_code
_entity_poly.pdbx_strand_id
1 'polypeptide(L)'
;MLGLSDAAEQQLAVLERFLLDGLYHHPALQPAAESARRWLSIVFERLCGNPERMPRYFQSMIPAQGLRRTVCDYIAGMTDRFCQTLAEEEA
;
A
#
# COMPACT_ATOMS: atom_id res chain seq x y z
N MET A 1 -2.08 -10.94 27.97
CA MET A 1 -1.38 -10.87 26.67
C MET A 1 -1.34 -12.30 26.14
N LEU A 2 -1.75 -12.53 24.90
CA LEU A 2 -1.66 -13.84 24.27
C LEU A 2 -0.26 -13.96 23.64
N GLY A 3 0.45 -15.05 23.91
CA GLY A 3 1.78 -15.35 23.39
C GLY A 3 1.84 -16.80 22.95
N LEU A 4 2.73 -17.09 22.00
CA LEU A 4 3.03 -18.46 21.60
C LEU A 4 3.92 -19.11 22.67
N SER A 5 3.98 -20.44 22.68
CA SER A 5 5.02 -21.12 23.44
C SER A 5 6.37 -20.95 22.74
N ASP A 6 7.47 -20.99 23.50
CA ASP A 6 8.83 -20.85 22.95
C ASP A 6 9.08 -21.79 21.76
N ALA A 7 8.56 -23.02 21.82
CA ALA A 7 8.68 -23.99 20.73
C ALA A 7 7.90 -23.56 19.47
N ALA A 8 6.71 -22.99 19.64
CA ALA A 8 5.90 -22.50 18.52
C ALA A 8 6.51 -21.23 17.89
N GLU A 9 7.10 -20.34 18.70
CA GLU A 9 7.84 -19.17 18.19
C GLU A 9 9.04 -19.57 17.34
N GLN A 10 9.81 -20.58 17.79
CA GLN A 10 10.94 -21.11 17.02
C GLN A 10 10.50 -21.70 15.69
N GLN A 11 9.37 -22.43 15.66
CA GLN A 11 8.82 -22.98 14.41
C GLN A 11 8.33 -21.90 13.46
N LEU A 12 7.66 -20.87 14.00
CA LEU A 12 7.22 -19.72 13.21
C LEU A 12 8.40 -19.00 12.57
N ALA A 13 9.47 -18.74 13.34
CA ALA A 13 10.67 -18.08 12.82
C ALA A 13 11.33 -18.86 11.67
N VAL A 14 11.36 -20.20 11.74
CA VAL A 14 11.86 -21.06 10.66
C VAL A 14 10.96 -20.96 9.42
N LEU A 15 9.64 -20.97 9.60
CA LEU A 15 8.68 -20.84 8.52
C LEU A 15 8.77 -19.47 7.83
N GLU A 16 8.83 -18.39 8.60
CA GLU A 16 8.97 -17.03 8.08
C GLU A 16 10.25 -16.88 7.26
N ARG A 17 11.37 -17.44 7.73
CA ARG A 17 12.63 -17.46 6.97
C ARG A 17 12.48 -18.20 5.64
N PHE A 18 11.91 -19.40 5.69
CA PHE A 18 11.69 -20.23 4.50
C PHE A 18 10.82 -19.50 3.45
N LEU A 19 9.74 -18.85 3.89
CA LEU A 19 8.85 -18.10 3.00
C LEU A 19 9.51 -16.82 2.47
N LEU A 20 10.29 -16.12 3.30
CA LEU A 20 10.99 -14.91 2.87
C LEU A 20 11.99 -15.22 1.74
N ASP A 21 12.74 -16.30 1.91
CA ASP A 21 13.79 -16.72 0.96
C ASP A 21 13.19 -17.37 -0.29
N GLY A 22 12.16 -18.20 -0.14
CA GLY A 22 11.59 -19.01 -1.23
C GLY A 22 10.42 -18.38 -1.98
N LEU A 23 9.65 -17.49 -1.35
CA LEU A 23 8.42 -16.94 -1.91
C LEU A 23 8.48 -15.43 -2.09
N TYR A 24 8.68 -14.66 -1.03
CA TYR A 24 8.53 -13.19 -1.08
C TYR A 24 9.61 -12.48 -1.93
N HIS A 25 10.83 -13.00 -1.97
CA HIS A 25 11.91 -12.47 -2.81
C HIS A 25 12.01 -13.14 -4.19
N HIS A 26 11.04 -13.96 -4.56
CA HIS A 26 11.09 -14.69 -5.82
C HIS A 26 11.07 -13.71 -7.02
N PRO A 27 11.97 -13.86 -8.02
CA PRO A 27 12.07 -12.93 -9.16
C PRO A 27 10.76 -12.73 -9.93
N ALA A 28 9.88 -13.74 -9.95
CA ALA A 28 8.56 -13.65 -10.57
C ALA A 28 7.63 -12.60 -9.94
N LEU A 29 7.87 -12.19 -8.68
CA LEU A 29 7.10 -11.16 -7.98
C LEU A 29 7.63 -9.74 -8.23
N GLN A 30 8.88 -9.60 -8.69
CA GLN A 30 9.53 -8.31 -8.89
C GLN A 30 8.75 -7.39 -9.85
N PRO A 31 8.29 -7.85 -11.03
CA PRO A 31 7.54 -6.97 -11.95
C PRO A 31 6.24 -6.44 -11.34
N ALA A 32 5.55 -7.27 -10.56
CA ALA A 32 4.31 -6.87 -9.89
C ALA A 32 4.58 -5.83 -8.79
N ALA A 33 5.62 -6.04 -7.98
CA ALA A 33 6.03 -5.09 -6.94
C ALA A 33 6.47 -3.74 -7.54
N GLU A 34 7.22 -3.76 -8.64
CA GLU A 34 7.62 -2.55 -9.36
C GLU A 34 6.44 -1.79 -9.95
N SER A 35 5.47 -2.50 -10.51
CA SER A 35 4.23 -1.92 -11.04
C SER A 35 3.41 -1.27 -9.93
N ALA A 36 3.21 -1.97 -8.81
CA ALA A 36 2.50 -1.43 -7.65
C ALA A 36 3.18 -0.16 -7.10
N ARG A 37 4.51 -0.17 -6.95
CA ARG A 37 5.28 1.01 -6.52
C ARG A 37 5.07 2.19 -7.46
N ARG A 38 5.10 1.94 -8.78
CA ARG A 38 4.88 2.97 -9.81
C ARG A 38 3.47 3.56 -9.72
N TRP A 39 2.44 2.72 -9.63
CA TRP A 39 1.05 3.16 -9.52
C TRP A 39 0.82 4.00 -8.27
N LEU A 40 1.33 3.55 -7.11
CA LEU A 40 1.22 4.30 -5.86
C LEU A 40 1.88 5.68 -5.96
N SER A 41 3.06 5.79 -6.59
CA SER A 41 3.71 7.09 -6.82
C SER A 41 2.88 8.00 -7.73
N ILE A 42 2.35 7.48 -8.84
CA ILE A 42 1.52 8.26 -9.77
C ILE A 42 0.26 8.76 -9.07
N VAL A 43 -0.46 7.87 -8.38
CA VAL A 43 -1.70 8.22 -7.68
C VAL A 43 -1.45 9.23 -6.57
N PHE A 44 -0.37 9.05 -5.79
CA PHE A 44 -0.02 9.98 -4.72
C PHE A 44 0.24 11.40 -5.24
N GLU A 45 1.10 11.54 -6.26
CA GLU A 45 1.42 12.86 -6.82
C GLU A 45 0.20 13.51 -7.47
N ARG A 46 -0.62 12.72 -8.17
CA ARG A 46 -1.86 13.19 -8.81
C ARG A 46 -2.88 13.71 -7.80
N LEU A 47 -3.08 13.01 -6.69
CA LEU A 47 -4.02 13.43 -5.65
C LEU A 47 -3.47 14.57 -4.80
N CYS A 48 -2.15 14.69 -4.65
CA CYS A 48 -1.53 15.87 -4.06
C CYS A 48 -1.66 17.10 -4.97
N GLY A 49 -1.53 16.93 -6.29
CA GLY A 49 -1.71 18.01 -7.26
C GLY A 49 -3.16 18.48 -7.36
N ASN A 50 -4.11 17.53 -7.35
CA ASN A 50 -5.55 17.79 -7.55
C ASN A 50 -6.39 17.15 -6.42
N PRO A 51 -6.38 17.70 -5.19
CA PRO A 51 -7.09 17.11 -4.04
C PRO A 51 -8.59 16.97 -4.25
N GLU A 52 -9.20 17.79 -5.12
CA GLU A 52 -10.60 17.73 -5.51
C GLU A 52 -11.02 16.41 -6.18
N ARG A 53 -10.06 15.61 -6.67
CA ARG A 53 -10.32 14.25 -7.18
C ARG A 53 -10.64 13.24 -6.07
N MET A 54 -10.27 13.53 -4.81
CA MET A 54 -10.66 12.69 -3.68
C MET A 54 -12.13 12.90 -3.32
N PRO A 55 -12.81 11.94 -2.67
CA PRO A 55 -14.14 12.18 -2.12
C PRO A 55 -14.14 13.36 -1.11
N ARG A 56 -15.25 14.11 -1.05
CA ARG A 56 -15.38 15.28 -0.15
C ARG A 56 -15.07 14.99 1.32
N TYR A 57 -15.36 13.77 1.77
CA TYR A 57 -15.02 13.31 3.11
C TYR A 57 -13.52 13.45 3.40
N PHE A 58 -12.66 12.94 2.50
CA PHE A 58 -11.21 13.07 2.63
C PHE A 58 -10.75 14.51 2.50
N GLN A 59 -11.28 15.26 1.52
CA GLN A 59 -10.95 16.68 1.37
C GLN A 59 -11.20 17.48 2.66
N SER A 60 -12.29 17.18 3.39
CA SER A 60 -12.62 17.84 4.65
C SER A 60 -11.64 17.57 5.79
N MET A 61 -10.84 16.50 5.70
CA MET A 61 -9.80 16.16 6.69
C MET A 61 -8.49 16.90 6.45
N ILE A 62 -8.26 17.45 5.25
CA ILE A 62 -7.01 18.13 4.86
C ILE A 62 -6.62 19.25 5.83
N PRO A 63 -7.53 20.15 6.28
CA PRO A 63 -7.16 21.21 7.21
C PRO A 63 -6.64 20.71 8.56
N ALA A 64 -7.11 19.54 9.02
CA ALA A 64 -6.77 18.98 10.33
C ALA A 64 -5.57 18.03 10.27
N GLN A 65 -5.43 17.25 9.20
CA GLN A 65 -4.44 16.16 9.09
C GLN A 65 -3.29 16.50 8.11
N GLY A 66 -3.48 17.50 7.26
CA GLY A 66 -2.58 17.83 6.16
C GLY A 66 -2.86 17.00 4.91
N LEU A 67 -2.51 17.58 3.75
CA LEU A 67 -2.79 17.01 2.43
C LEU A 67 -2.15 15.64 2.24
N ARG A 68 -0.84 15.53 2.42
CA ARG A 68 -0.09 14.28 2.17
C ARG A 68 -0.61 13.12 3.02
N ARG A 69 -0.95 13.39 4.29
CA ARG A 69 -1.51 12.37 5.19
C ARG A 69 -2.88 11.91 4.73
N THR A 70 -3.77 12.84 4.43
CA THR A 70 -5.11 12.55 3.91
C THR A 70 -5.05 11.72 2.63
N VAL A 71 -4.12 12.05 1.72
CA VAL A 71 -3.89 11.29 0.49
C VAL A 71 -3.41 9.87 0.80
N CYS A 72 -2.47 9.69 1.73
CA CYS A 72 -2.05 8.35 2.17
C CYS A 72 -3.21 7.54 2.74
N ASP A 73 -4.06 8.13 3.57
CA ASP A 73 -5.19 7.45 4.19
C ASP A 73 -6.25 7.06 3.14
N TYR A 74 -6.45 7.89 2.11
CA TYR A 74 -7.31 7.56 0.99
C TYR A 74 -6.72 6.42 0.14
N ILE A 75 -5.43 6.47 -0.20
CA ILE A 75 -4.74 5.42 -0.96
C ILE A 75 -4.75 4.08 -0.20
N ALA A 76 -4.53 4.09 1.11
CA ALA A 76 -4.56 2.89 1.95
C ALA A 76 -5.94 2.22 1.99
N GLY A 77 -7.01 2.96 1.69
CA GLY A 77 -8.37 2.45 1.55
C GLY A 77 -8.72 1.92 0.15
N MET A 78 -7.82 2.03 -0.84
CA MET A 78 -8.06 1.57 -2.20
C MET A 78 -7.85 0.06 -2.34
N THR A 79 -8.60 -0.55 -3.26
CA THR A 79 -8.27 -1.88 -3.76
C THR A 79 -7.21 -1.78 -4.86
N ASP A 80 -6.45 -2.86 -5.07
CA ASP A 80 -5.42 -2.93 -6.12
C ASP A 80 -5.97 -2.52 -7.48
N ARG A 81 -7.13 -3.07 -7.86
CA ARG A 81 -7.79 -2.75 -9.13
C ARG A 81 -8.14 -1.27 -9.25
N PHE A 82 -8.66 -0.66 -8.18
CA PHE A 82 -9.02 0.76 -8.20
C PHE A 82 -7.76 1.64 -8.31
N CYS A 83 -6.71 1.33 -7.55
CA CYS A 83 -5.43 2.04 -7.64
C CYS A 83 -4.83 1.94 -9.05
N GLN A 84 -4.87 0.75 -9.66
CA GLN A 84 -4.39 0.54 -11.03
C GLN A 84 -5.18 1.39 -12.03
N THR A 85 -6.52 1.33 -12.01
CA THR A 85 -7.36 2.14 -12.91
C THR A 85 -7.05 3.63 -12.76
N LEU A 86 -6.96 4.13 -11.53
CA LEU A 86 -6.68 5.54 -11.26
C LEU A 86 -5.26 5.96 -11.71
N ALA A 87 -4.29 5.05 -11.70
CA ALA A 87 -2.94 5.30 -12.21
C ALA A 87 -2.88 5.34 -13.74
N GLU A 88 -3.71 4.52 -14.40
CA GLU A 88 -3.76 4.38 -15.87
C GLU A 88 -4.65 5.42 -16.57
N GLU A 89 -5.58 6.06 -15.85
CA GLU A 89 -6.37 7.18 -16.39
C GLU A 89 -5.44 8.29 -16.91
N GLU A 90 -5.50 8.62 -18.20
CA GLU A 90 -4.82 9.80 -18.76
C GLU A 90 -5.52 11.09 -18.29
N ALA A 91 -4.74 12.17 -18.11
CA ALA A 91 -5.22 13.48 -17.68
C ALA A 91 -5.95 14.22 -18.80
#